data_AF-B5G771-F1
#
_entry.id   AF-B5G771-F1
#
_cell.length_a   1.000
_cell.length_b   1.000
_cell.length_c   1.000
_cell.angle_alpha   90.00
_cell.angle_beta   90.00
_cell.angle_gamma   90.00
#
_symmetry.space_group_name_H-M   'P 1'
#
loop_
_entity.id
_entity.type
_entity.pdbx_description
1 polymer ?
#
loop_
_entity_poly.entity_id
_entity_poly.type
_entity_poly.pdbx_seq_one_letter_code
_entity_poly.pdbx_strand_id
1 'polypeptide(L)'
;MSRTTGTALPGSPTTLFDHALRLHRQAPNERLPRDGYPFPDDASHARRGPEAPEDRYSAGTEIALILDAHFARAAAQPSELADAFHDLYVPIHQNEHIAAAASRVDSARARQTGRWLVRHGTDRCSVTVGLALLAVVATADDTPLVQTIGLLSDHFGPLAAHALERQAGGVEALIWLAERVTGWGRVYVVEALCRLDDPAARRWLLRRACDGDFLNAYFAGKVAAVARLHEALAELDNDSEMVENTGRLLHLMSDCGGMGLTLANYPHSGVVLEAHARHAGLLRPTIERYFTIAALAQHLTTKPPETVGCTAAQQELLLTTYREVLDREQWTRVARVGLVLNDNRMRWLADHRAPQLRLRAFPDQEPNTEE
;
A
#
# COMPACT_ATOMS: atom_id res chain seq x y z
N MET A 1 8.60 52.00 26.50
CA MET A 1 7.27 51.73 25.92
C MET A 1 7.16 50.24 25.65
N SER A 2 6.51 49.54 26.57
CA SER A 2 6.32 48.09 26.54
C SER A 2 5.23 47.75 25.53
N ARG A 3 5.58 46.97 24.50
CA ARG A 3 4.60 46.37 23.59
C ARG A 3 4.33 44.95 24.08
N THR A 4 3.20 44.81 24.75
CA THR A 4 2.62 43.55 25.19
C THR A 4 2.37 42.66 23.98
N THR A 5 3.11 41.57 23.85
CA THR A 5 2.83 40.47 22.93
C THR A 5 1.52 39.82 23.39
N GLY A 6 0.47 40.02 22.60
CA GLY A 6 -0.81 39.35 22.78
C GLY A 6 -0.62 37.84 22.65
N THR A 7 -0.91 37.13 23.72
CA THR A 7 -1.09 35.68 23.74
C THR A 7 -2.22 35.34 22.78
N ALA A 8 -1.90 34.73 21.65
CA ALA A 8 -2.90 34.16 20.76
C ALA A 8 -3.69 33.10 21.55
N LEU A 9 -5.01 33.21 21.55
CA LEU A 9 -5.90 32.16 22.06
C LEU A 9 -5.58 30.86 21.30
N PRO A 10 -5.40 29.71 21.97
CA PRO A 10 -5.21 28.44 21.28
C PRO A 10 -6.45 28.20 20.41
N GLY A 11 -6.25 28.13 19.09
CA GLY A 11 -7.30 27.78 18.15
C GLY A 11 -7.88 26.41 18.52
N SER A 12 -9.16 26.19 18.21
CA SER A 12 -9.80 24.89 18.41
C SER A 12 -8.93 23.76 17.83
N PRO A 13 -8.79 22.63 18.53
CA PRO A 13 -7.95 21.52 18.07
C PRO A 13 -8.41 21.06 16.68
N THR A 14 -7.44 20.92 15.76
CA THR A 14 -7.72 20.50 14.38
C THR A 14 -8.14 19.03 14.37
N THR A 15 -9.28 18.72 13.76
CA THR A 15 -9.75 17.34 13.62
C THR A 15 -8.86 16.56 12.66
N LEU A 16 -8.78 15.23 12.82
CA LEU A 16 -8.03 14.38 11.89
C LEU A 16 -8.62 14.45 10.48
N PHE A 17 -9.94 14.59 10.38
CA PHE A 17 -10.63 14.76 9.10
C PHE A 17 -10.26 16.07 8.40
N ASP A 18 -10.29 17.20 9.10
CA ASP A 18 -9.92 18.50 8.52
C ASP A 18 -8.44 18.55 8.14
N HIS A 19 -7.58 17.87 8.91
CA HIS A 19 -6.18 17.68 8.57
C HIS A 19 -6.01 16.91 7.26
N ALA A 20 -6.65 15.73 7.12
CA ALA A 20 -6.62 14.93 5.91
C ALA A 20 -7.16 15.71 4.70
N LEU A 21 -8.29 16.40 4.87
CA LEU A 21 -8.92 17.21 3.84
C LEU A 21 -8.04 18.39 3.41
N ARG A 22 -7.37 19.05 4.35
CA ARG A 22 -6.43 20.15 4.08
C ARG A 22 -5.24 19.65 3.26
N LEU A 23 -4.63 18.53 3.65
CA LEU A 23 -3.51 17.94 2.90
C LEU A 23 -3.95 17.52 1.50
N HIS A 24 -5.10 16.88 1.37
CA HIS A 24 -5.65 16.50 0.07
C HIS A 24 -5.89 17.69 -0.85
N ARG A 25 -6.45 18.79 -0.33
CA ARG A 25 -6.70 20.01 -1.13
C ARG A 25 -5.42 20.68 -1.61
N GLN A 26 -4.31 20.53 -0.90
CA GLN A 26 -3.02 21.08 -1.31
C GLN A 26 -2.43 20.31 -2.49
N ALA A 27 -2.67 19.00 -2.58
CA ALA A 27 -2.21 18.17 -3.70
C ALA A 27 -3.24 17.06 -4.05
N PRO A 28 -4.34 17.39 -4.76
CA PRO A 28 -5.49 16.48 -4.93
C PRO A 28 -5.19 15.17 -5.68
N ASN A 29 -4.14 15.17 -6.50
CA ASN A 29 -3.75 14.05 -7.34
C ASN A 29 -2.43 13.41 -6.90
N GLU A 30 -1.85 13.88 -5.79
CA GLU A 30 -0.60 13.35 -5.26
C GLU A 30 -0.88 12.53 -4.00
N ARG A 31 0.09 11.67 -3.67
CA ARG A 31 0.09 10.94 -2.41
C ARG A 31 0.39 11.89 -1.28
N LEU A 32 -0.19 11.65 -0.10
CA LEU A 32 0.11 12.50 1.05
C LEU A 32 1.59 12.40 1.43
N PRO A 33 2.29 13.54 1.65
CA PRO A 33 3.64 13.51 2.18
C PRO A 33 3.66 12.77 3.53
N ARG A 34 4.58 11.81 3.68
CA ARG A 34 4.77 11.02 4.90
C ARG A 34 3.45 10.44 5.45
N ASP A 35 2.57 9.93 4.57
CA ASP A 35 1.28 9.32 4.93
C ASP A 35 0.36 10.23 5.79
N GLY A 36 0.59 11.54 5.74
CA GLY A 36 -0.17 12.54 6.51
C GLY A 36 0.42 12.91 7.87
N TYR A 37 1.59 12.39 8.24
CA TYR A 37 2.29 12.76 9.48
C TYR A 37 2.91 14.18 9.42
N PRO A 38 3.04 14.87 10.58
CA PRO A 38 2.53 14.46 11.88
C PRO A 38 1.00 14.58 11.95
N PHE A 39 0.36 13.69 12.71
CA PHE A 39 -1.06 13.83 12.99
C PHE A 39 -1.28 14.93 14.05
N PRO A 40 -2.42 15.65 13.99
CA PRO A 40 -2.79 16.66 14.99
C PRO A 40 -2.69 16.21 16.45
N ASP A 41 -2.87 14.92 16.73
CA ASP A 41 -2.84 14.32 18.07
C ASP A 41 -1.53 13.59 18.43
N ASP A 42 -0.50 13.65 17.58
CA ASP A 42 0.79 12.97 17.82
C ASP A 42 1.40 13.32 19.19
N ALA A 43 1.23 14.56 19.65
CA ALA A 43 1.73 15.00 20.95
C ALA A 43 1.03 14.29 22.12
N SER A 44 -0.26 14.00 22.00
CA SER A 44 -1.05 13.27 23.00
C SER A 44 -0.67 11.79 23.04
N HIS A 45 -0.20 11.25 21.91
CA HIS A 45 0.24 9.86 21.74
C HIS A 45 1.77 9.68 21.81
N ALA A 46 2.50 10.70 22.28
CA ALA A 46 3.97 10.66 22.36
C ALA A 46 4.51 9.68 23.43
N ARG A 47 3.67 9.28 24.39
CA ARG A 47 4.00 8.26 25.40
C ARG A 47 3.58 6.89 24.88
N ARG A 48 4.23 5.84 25.38
CA ARG A 48 3.88 4.45 25.06
C ARG A 48 2.39 4.23 25.39
N GLY A 49 1.58 4.03 24.35
CA GLY A 49 0.15 3.81 24.48
C GLY A 49 -0.19 2.47 25.11
N PRO A 50 -1.50 2.18 25.29
CA PRO A 50 -1.98 0.92 25.85
C PRO A 50 -1.44 -0.26 25.06
N GLU A 51 -0.93 -1.27 25.76
CA GLU A 51 -0.46 -2.50 25.11
C GLU A 51 -1.64 -3.29 24.56
N ALA A 52 -1.42 -3.98 23.44
CA ALA A 52 -2.40 -4.93 22.94
C ALA A 52 -2.64 -6.01 24.01
N PRO A 53 -3.89 -6.46 24.21
CA PRO A 53 -4.18 -7.50 25.19
C PRO A 53 -3.44 -8.79 24.84
N GLU A 54 -3.02 -9.54 25.87
CA GLU A 54 -2.38 -10.85 25.68
C GLU A 54 -3.28 -11.82 24.89
N ASP A 55 -4.58 -11.82 25.22
CA ASP A 55 -5.60 -12.51 24.46
C ASP A 55 -6.13 -11.61 23.33
N ARG A 56 -5.71 -11.90 22.09
CA ARG A 56 -6.18 -11.17 20.90
C ARG A 56 -7.69 -11.26 20.68
N TYR A 57 -8.36 -12.31 21.15
CA TYR A 57 -9.81 -12.45 21.04
C TYR A 57 -10.58 -11.49 21.96
N SER A 58 -9.93 -11.00 23.02
CA SER A 58 -10.50 -10.03 23.94
C SER A 58 -10.41 -8.57 23.43
N ALA A 59 -9.57 -8.31 22.43
CA ALA A 59 -9.36 -6.97 21.89
C ALA A 59 -10.68 -6.35 21.43
N GLY A 60 -10.97 -5.12 21.85
CA GLY A 60 -12.22 -4.42 21.50
C GLY A 60 -13.43 -4.71 22.39
N THR A 61 -13.33 -5.62 23.37
CA THR A 61 -14.43 -5.89 24.32
C THR A 61 -14.80 -4.65 25.14
N GLU A 62 -13.81 -3.94 25.69
CA GLU A 62 -14.04 -2.71 26.46
C GLU A 62 -14.68 -1.61 25.61
N ILE A 63 -14.24 -1.49 24.35
CA ILE A 63 -14.80 -0.55 23.38
C ILE A 63 -16.27 -0.88 23.11
N ALA A 64 -16.58 -2.17 22.90
CA ALA A 64 -17.95 -2.63 22.70
C ALA A 64 -18.84 -2.35 23.92
N LEU A 65 -18.34 -2.52 25.15
CA LEU A 65 -19.07 -2.18 26.37
C LEU A 65 -19.38 -0.69 26.46
N ILE A 66 -18.42 0.18 26.13
CA ILE A 66 -18.63 1.64 26.09
C ILE A 66 -19.69 1.99 25.03
N LEU A 67 -19.61 1.39 23.85
CA LEU A 67 -20.59 1.59 22.78
C LEU A 67 -21.98 1.11 23.20
N ASP A 68 -22.10 -0.09 23.77
CA ASP A 68 -23.38 -0.64 24.23
C ASP A 68 -24.00 0.25 25.33
N ALA A 69 -23.20 0.73 26.29
CA ALA A 69 -23.66 1.66 27.32
C ALA A 69 -24.08 3.02 26.75
N HIS A 70 -23.36 3.53 25.75
CA HIS A 70 -23.73 4.74 25.02
C HIS A 70 -25.06 4.55 24.27
N PHE A 71 -25.21 3.44 23.55
CA PHE A 71 -26.40 3.17 22.75
C PHE A 71 -27.63 2.80 23.59
N ALA A 72 -27.47 2.27 24.80
CA ALA A 72 -28.59 2.02 25.72
C ALA A 72 -29.36 3.31 26.10
N ARG A 73 -28.71 4.48 26.04
CA ARG A 73 -29.31 5.77 26.40
C ARG A 73 -29.82 6.50 25.16
N ALA A 74 -31.13 6.58 24.96
CA ALA A 74 -31.73 7.19 23.75
C ALA A 74 -31.30 8.66 23.49
N ALA A 75 -31.00 9.43 24.54
CA ALA A 75 -30.59 10.83 24.44
C ALA A 75 -29.07 11.05 24.25
N ALA A 76 -28.26 9.99 24.30
CA ALA A 76 -26.81 10.11 24.26
C ALA A 76 -26.34 10.74 22.95
N GLN A 77 -25.46 11.73 23.06
CA GLN A 77 -24.88 12.44 21.92
C GLN A 77 -23.53 11.83 21.54
N PRO A 78 -23.22 11.65 20.25
CA PRO A 78 -21.92 11.12 19.83
C PRO A 78 -20.70 11.87 20.39
N SER A 79 -20.85 13.15 20.72
CA SER A 79 -19.81 13.96 21.36
C SER A 79 -19.35 13.46 22.72
N GLU A 80 -20.18 12.69 23.42
CA GLU A 80 -19.81 12.05 24.68
C GLU A 80 -18.71 10.98 24.51
N LEU A 81 -18.50 10.51 23.27
CA LEU A 81 -17.48 9.52 22.94
C LEU A 81 -16.17 10.14 22.43
N ALA A 82 -16.05 11.48 22.37
CA ALA A 82 -14.92 12.16 21.74
C ALA A 82 -13.54 11.76 22.29
N ASP A 83 -13.46 11.52 23.61
CA ASP A 83 -12.21 11.13 24.30
C ASP A 83 -12.33 9.77 25.02
N ALA A 84 -13.45 9.05 24.82
CA ALA A 84 -13.79 7.86 25.61
C ALA A 84 -12.85 6.67 25.38
N PHE A 85 -12.05 6.70 24.31
CA PHE A 85 -11.20 5.59 23.88
C PHE A 85 -9.70 5.92 23.94
N HIS A 86 -9.32 7.11 24.42
CA HIS A 86 -7.93 7.59 24.39
C HIS A 86 -6.96 6.64 25.09
N ASP A 87 -7.34 6.16 26.27
CA ASP A 87 -6.51 5.28 27.11
C ASP A 87 -6.72 3.78 26.81
N LEU A 88 -7.40 3.44 25.71
CA LEU A 88 -7.70 2.05 25.34
C LEU A 88 -6.91 1.61 24.11
N TYR A 89 -6.59 0.32 24.07
CA TYR A 89 -6.08 -0.30 22.85
C TYR A 89 -7.21 -0.43 21.81
N VAL A 90 -7.19 0.41 20.78
CA VAL A 90 -8.17 0.38 19.69
C VAL A 90 -7.62 -0.40 18.49
N PRO A 91 -8.23 -1.54 18.09
CA PRO A 91 -7.82 -2.27 16.90
C PRO A 91 -8.02 -1.44 15.63
N ILE A 92 -6.97 -1.32 14.82
CA ILE A 92 -7.02 -0.64 13.51
C ILE A 92 -7.57 -1.52 12.38
N HIS A 93 -7.84 -2.79 12.66
CA HIS A 93 -8.46 -3.76 11.75
C HIS A 93 -9.90 -4.04 12.16
N GLN A 94 -10.65 -4.73 11.30
CA GLN A 94 -11.98 -5.22 11.64
C GLN A 94 -11.94 -5.98 12.97
N ASN A 95 -12.87 -5.63 13.86
CA ASN A 95 -13.00 -6.24 15.16
C ASN A 95 -14.43 -6.72 15.38
N GLU A 96 -14.60 -7.98 15.79
CA GLU A 96 -15.90 -8.62 15.93
C GLU A 96 -16.76 -8.00 17.04
N HIS A 97 -16.16 -7.55 18.15
CA HIS A 97 -16.88 -6.95 19.27
C HIS A 97 -17.44 -5.59 18.91
N ILE A 98 -16.63 -4.74 18.27
CA ILE A 98 -17.08 -3.42 17.77
C ILE A 98 -18.16 -3.61 16.70
N ALA A 99 -17.97 -4.57 15.79
CA ALA A 99 -18.95 -4.87 14.75
C ALA A 99 -20.28 -5.39 15.32
N ALA A 100 -20.23 -6.22 16.37
CA ALA A 100 -21.41 -6.72 17.06
C ALA A 100 -22.16 -5.58 17.77
N ALA A 101 -21.46 -4.67 18.45
CA ALA A 101 -22.07 -3.49 19.07
C ALA A 101 -22.77 -2.61 18.02
N ALA A 102 -22.14 -2.38 16.86
CA ALA A 102 -22.74 -1.65 15.75
C ALA A 102 -24.00 -2.34 15.18
N SER A 103 -24.03 -3.67 15.19
CA SER A 103 -25.14 -4.48 14.65
C SER A 103 -26.32 -4.66 15.61
N ARG A 104 -26.09 -4.45 16.92
CA ARG A 104 -27.14 -4.57 17.96
C ARG A 104 -28.08 -3.37 18.03
N VAL A 105 -27.76 -2.29 17.32
CA VAL A 105 -28.48 -1.01 17.39
C VAL A 105 -29.03 -0.62 16.03
N ASP A 106 -29.95 0.35 16.02
CA ASP A 106 -30.45 0.90 14.76
C ASP A 106 -29.29 1.41 13.87
N SER A 107 -29.28 0.99 12.60
CA SER A 107 -28.18 1.29 11.68
C SER A 107 -28.06 2.78 11.34
N ALA A 108 -29.13 3.59 11.48
CA ALA A 108 -29.02 5.02 11.31
C ALA A 108 -28.31 5.64 12.52
N ARG A 109 -28.60 5.15 13.73
CA ARG A 109 -27.93 5.59 14.96
C ARG A 109 -26.43 5.25 14.97
N ALA A 110 -26.06 4.00 14.70
CA ALA A 110 -24.65 3.61 14.61
C ALA A 110 -23.89 4.45 13.55
N ARG A 111 -24.52 4.70 12.41
CA ARG A 111 -23.95 5.51 11.32
C ARG A 111 -23.79 6.97 11.72
N GLN A 112 -24.78 7.56 12.40
CA GLN A 112 -24.69 8.93 12.90
C GLN A 112 -23.54 9.08 13.89
N THR A 113 -23.37 8.14 14.82
CA THR A 113 -22.24 8.12 15.75
C THR A 113 -20.91 7.98 15.01
N GLY A 114 -20.81 7.02 14.07
CA GLY A 114 -19.60 6.82 13.25
C GLY A 114 -19.23 8.06 12.43
N ARG A 115 -20.20 8.68 11.74
CA ARG A 115 -20.01 9.94 11.00
C ARG A 115 -19.49 11.04 11.90
N TRP A 116 -20.08 11.21 13.08
CA TRP A 116 -19.69 12.28 13.99
C TRP A 116 -18.26 12.08 14.49
N LEU A 117 -17.91 10.87 14.93
CA LEU A 117 -16.55 10.56 15.42
C LEU A 117 -15.50 10.76 14.33
N VAL A 118 -15.76 10.30 13.09
CA VAL A 118 -14.82 10.50 11.99
C VAL A 118 -14.70 11.98 11.61
N ARG A 119 -15.82 12.72 11.57
CA ARG A 119 -15.83 14.11 11.11
C ARG A 119 -15.27 15.10 12.13
N HIS A 120 -15.47 14.83 13.42
CA HIS A 120 -15.20 15.78 14.51
C HIS A 120 -14.15 15.29 15.50
N GLY A 121 -13.69 14.04 15.40
CA GLY A 121 -12.67 13.48 16.30
C GLY A 121 -11.32 14.18 16.18
N THR A 122 -10.78 14.56 17.33
CA THR A 122 -9.44 15.12 17.48
C THR A 122 -8.44 14.09 18.02
N ASP A 123 -8.90 12.89 18.37
CA ASP A 123 -8.09 11.77 18.86
C ASP A 123 -8.25 10.55 17.92
N ARG A 124 -7.13 9.93 17.55
CA ARG A 124 -7.12 8.81 16.59
C ARG A 124 -7.89 7.58 17.09
N CYS A 125 -7.92 7.31 18.40
CA CYS A 125 -8.65 6.17 18.96
C CYS A 125 -10.15 6.33 18.70
N SER A 126 -10.69 7.52 18.95
CA SER A 126 -12.10 7.84 18.70
C SER A 126 -12.47 7.83 17.21
N VAL A 127 -11.60 8.34 16.34
CA VAL A 127 -11.79 8.28 14.89
C VAL A 127 -11.76 6.83 14.38
N THR A 128 -10.86 5.99 14.91
CA THR A 128 -10.75 4.57 14.56
C THR A 128 -12.03 3.81 14.95
N VAL A 129 -12.58 4.06 16.14
CA VAL A 129 -13.89 3.48 16.53
C VAL A 129 -15.01 3.99 15.62
N GLY A 130 -15.03 5.28 15.30
CA GLY A 130 -16.00 5.84 14.35
C GLY A 130 -15.95 5.18 12.98
N LEU A 131 -14.74 4.94 12.46
CA LEU A 131 -14.53 4.27 11.19
C LEU A 131 -14.89 2.78 11.26
N ALA A 132 -14.66 2.11 12.39
CA ALA A 132 -15.10 0.73 12.62
C ALA A 132 -16.62 0.60 12.64
N LEU A 133 -17.36 1.56 13.22
CA LEU A 133 -18.82 1.62 13.11
C LEU A 133 -19.24 1.76 11.65
N LEU A 134 -18.65 2.70 10.92
CA LEU A 134 -18.96 2.92 9.50
C LEU A 134 -18.63 1.69 8.65
N ALA A 135 -17.59 0.93 8.97
CA ALA A 135 -17.27 -0.29 8.22
C ALA A 135 -18.39 -1.35 8.28
N VAL A 136 -19.24 -1.30 9.31
CA VAL A 136 -20.41 -2.17 9.44
C VAL A 136 -21.63 -1.59 8.76
N VAL A 137 -21.93 -0.31 9.03
CA VAL A 137 -23.25 0.27 8.70
C VAL A 137 -23.24 1.31 7.58
N ALA A 138 -22.09 1.71 7.03
CA ALA A 138 -22.00 2.76 6.01
C ALA A 138 -22.84 2.49 4.76
N THR A 139 -23.17 3.58 4.08
CA THR A 139 -23.85 3.65 2.78
C THR A 139 -22.94 4.36 1.77
N ALA A 140 -23.32 4.34 0.49
CA ALA A 140 -22.59 5.05 -0.56
C ALA A 140 -22.40 6.56 -0.26
N ASP A 141 -23.33 7.19 0.47
CA ASP A 141 -23.22 8.60 0.92
C ASP A 141 -22.02 8.85 1.85
N ASP A 142 -21.51 7.80 2.49
CA ASP A 142 -20.37 7.85 3.40
C ASP A 142 -19.02 7.74 2.68
N THR A 143 -19.01 7.35 1.40
CA THR A 143 -17.79 7.14 0.61
C THR A 143 -16.83 8.33 0.67
N PRO A 144 -17.26 9.59 0.46
CA PRO A 144 -16.34 10.73 0.55
C PRO A 144 -15.74 10.93 1.94
N LEU A 145 -16.50 10.62 3.00
CA LEU A 145 -16.04 10.72 4.39
C LEU A 145 -14.95 9.67 4.65
N VAL A 146 -15.23 8.42 4.27
CA VAL A 146 -14.33 7.26 4.44
C VAL A 146 -13.05 7.44 3.60
N GLN A 147 -13.18 7.89 2.35
CA GLN A 147 -12.03 8.18 1.48
C GLN A 147 -11.12 9.26 2.06
N THR A 148 -11.71 10.36 2.54
CA THR A 148 -10.93 11.49 3.06
C THR A 148 -10.12 11.07 4.29
N ILE A 149 -10.75 10.40 5.27
CA ILE A 149 -10.00 9.95 6.46
C ILE A 149 -9.03 8.81 6.11
N GLY A 150 -9.39 7.96 5.15
CA GLY A 150 -8.56 6.87 4.65
C GLY A 150 -7.26 7.32 4.01
N LEU A 151 -7.11 8.60 3.63
CA LEU A 151 -5.84 9.15 3.16
C LEU A 151 -4.75 9.16 4.24
N LEU A 152 -5.11 9.19 5.51
CA LEU A 152 -4.21 8.98 6.66
C LEU A 152 -3.98 7.48 6.86
N SER A 153 -3.53 6.83 5.79
CA SER A 153 -3.73 5.41 5.54
C SER A 153 -2.87 4.48 6.38
N ASP A 154 -1.78 4.98 6.96
CA ASP A 154 -0.93 4.21 7.88
C ASP A 154 -1.72 3.74 9.12
N HIS A 155 -2.64 4.58 9.62
CA HIS A 155 -3.49 4.23 10.76
C HIS A 155 -4.91 3.81 10.36
N PHE A 156 -5.54 4.56 9.46
CA PHE A 156 -6.97 4.36 9.12
C PHE A 156 -7.19 3.49 7.88
N GLY A 157 -6.12 3.13 7.16
CA GLY A 157 -6.17 2.38 5.91
C GLY A 157 -6.94 1.05 5.98
N PRO A 158 -6.71 0.17 6.98
CA PRO A 158 -7.38 -1.11 7.01
C PRO A 158 -8.90 -0.99 7.16
N LEU A 159 -9.38 -0.17 8.10
CA LEU A 159 -10.82 0.03 8.30
C LEU A 159 -11.45 0.83 7.15
N ALA A 160 -10.76 1.81 6.57
CA ALA A 160 -11.25 2.53 5.40
C ALA A 160 -11.41 1.60 4.20
N ALA A 161 -10.41 0.76 3.93
CA ALA A 161 -10.48 -0.24 2.87
C ALA A 161 -11.63 -1.23 3.10
N HIS A 162 -11.79 -1.73 4.33
CA HIS A 162 -12.88 -2.63 4.69
C HIS A 162 -14.26 -1.98 4.53
N ALA A 163 -14.41 -0.72 4.93
CA ALA A 163 -15.65 0.02 4.79
C ALA A 163 -16.05 0.20 3.32
N LEU A 164 -15.08 0.56 2.46
CA LEU A 164 -15.31 0.78 1.02
C LEU A 164 -15.58 -0.52 0.26
N GLU A 165 -14.91 -1.63 0.62
CA GLU A 165 -15.09 -2.96 0.01
C GLU A 165 -16.55 -3.43 0.01
N ARG A 166 -17.34 -2.95 0.97
CA ARG A 166 -18.74 -3.36 1.18
C ARG A 166 -19.77 -2.42 0.53
N GLN A 167 -19.34 -1.32 -0.10
CA GLN A 167 -20.24 -0.32 -0.67
C GLN A 167 -20.52 -0.55 -2.15
N ALA A 168 -21.70 -0.14 -2.60
CA ALA A 168 -21.94 0.08 -4.02
C ALA A 168 -21.00 1.19 -4.54
N GLY A 169 -20.28 0.94 -5.64
CA GLY A 169 -19.21 1.82 -6.11
C GLY A 169 -17.92 1.75 -5.29
N GLY A 170 -17.79 0.72 -4.44
CA GLY A 170 -16.62 0.51 -3.59
C GLY A 170 -15.32 0.31 -4.37
N VAL A 171 -15.40 -0.29 -5.57
CA VAL A 171 -14.23 -0.52 -6.45
C VAL A 171 -13.62 0.81 -6.89
N GLU A 172 -14.43 1.73 -7.40
CA GLU A 172 -13.97 3.06 -7.82
C GLU A 172 -13.41 3.83 -6.64
N ALA A 173 -14.05 3.70 -5.47
CA ALA A 173 -13.59 4.37 -4.27
C ALA A 173 -12.24 3.84 -3.76
N LEU A 174 -12.03 2.53 -3.82
CA LEU A 174 -10.78 1.86 -3.46
C LEU A 174 -9.68 2.17 -4.48
N ILE A 175 -9.97 2.19 -5.79
CA ILE A 175 -9.01 2.61 -6.82
C ILE A 175 -8.56 4.04 -6.57
N TRP A 176 -9.51 4.96 -6.32
CA TRP A 176 -9.19 6.36 -6.02
C TRP A 176 -8.26 6.49 -4.82
N LEU A 177 -8.50 5.68 -3.77
CA LEU A 177 -7.67 5.67 -2.58
C LEU A 177 -6.30 5.05 -2.85
N ALA A 178 -6.24 3.92 -3.56
CA ALA A 178 -5.01 3.21 -3.92
C ALA A 178 -4.05 4.09 -4.74
N GLU A 179 -4.56 5.03 -5.52
CA GLU A 179 -3.74 5.99 -6.26
C GLU A 179 -3.09 7.07 -5.38
N ARG A 180 -3.61 7.27 -4.17
CA ARG A 180 -3.26 8.39 -3.27
C ARG A 180 -2.59 7.96 -1.97
N VAL A 181 -2.45 6.65 -1.72
CA VAL A 181 -1.80 6.09 -0.53
C VAL A 181 -0.49 5.38 -0.87
N THR A 182 0.39 5.33 0.12
CA THR A 182 1.71 4.66 0.08
C THR A 182 1.86 3.70 1.25
N GLY A 183 2.98 2.98 1.29
CA GLY A 183 3.35 2.10 2.39
C GLY A 183 2.27 1.08 2.77
N TRP A 184 2.04 0.90 4.07
CA TRP A 184 1.03 -0.03 4.60
C TRP A 184 -0.39 0.32 4.15
N GLY A 185 -0.71 1.61 4.01
CA GLY A 185 -1.98 2.07 3.47
C GLY A 185 -2.29 1.47 2.11
N ARG A 186 -1.29 1.46 1.21
CA ARG A 186 -1.40 0.83 -0.11
C ARG A 186 -1.61 -0.67 -0.02
N VAL A 187 -0.89 -1.35 0.88
CA VAL A 187 -1.05 -2.80 1.11
C VAL A 187 -2.51 -3.13 1.41
N TYR A 188 -3.12 -2.44 2.39
CA TYR A 188 -4.50 -2.73 2.79
C TYR A 188 -5.52 -2.50 1.67
N VAL A 189 -5.37 -1.40 0.91
CA VAL A 189 -6.31 -1.05 -0.17
C VAL A 189 -6.16 -1.99 -1.37
N VAL A 190 -4.93 -2.34 -1.76
CA VAL A 190 -4.69 -3.28 -2.86
C VAL A 190 -5.18 -4.68 -2.48
N GLU A 191 -4.98 -5.11 -1.24
CA GLU A 191 -5.52 -6.39 -0.77
C GLU A 191 -7.05 -6.44 -0.77
N ALA A 192 -7.72 -5.31 -0.49
CA ALA A 192 -9.17 -5.17 -0.62
C ALA A 192 -9.60 -5.26 -2.09
N LEU A 193 -8.92 -4.58 -3.01
CA LEU A 193 -9.16 -4.74 -4.44
C LEU A 193 -8.97 -6.19 -4.90
N CYS A 194 -8.01 -6.91 -4.33
CA CYS A 194 -7.80 -8.34 -4.64
C CYS A 194 -8.90 -9.26 -4.09
N ARG A 195 -9.75 -8.80 -3.16
CA ARG A 195 -10.91 -9.56 -2.67
C ARG A 195 -12.16 -9.32 -3.52
N LEU A 196 -12.15 -8.29 -4.36
CA LEU A 196 -13.26 -7.93 -5.23
C LEU A 196 -13.11 -8.64 -6.59
N ASP A 197 -14.10 -9.44 -6.96
CA ASP A 197 -14.21 -10.02 -8.30
C ASP A 197 -14.84 -9.00 -9.26
N ASP A 198 -14.13 -7.90 -9.51
CA ASP A 198 -14.58 -6.79 -10.35
C ASP A 198 -13.65 -6.55 -11.55
N PRO A 199 -14.18 -6.43 -12.79
CA PRO A 199 -13.36 -6.20 -13.98
C PRO A 199 -12.56 -4.89 -13.97
N ALA A 200 -13.07 -3.81 -13.37
CA ALA A 200 -12.36 -2.54 -13.22
C ALA A 200 -11.22 -2.67 -12.22
N ALA A 201 -11.44 -3.37 -11.09
CA ALA A 201 -10.37 -3.72 -10.16
C ALA A 201 -9.27 -4.53 -10.86
N ARG A 202 -9.63 -5.60 -11.59
CA ARG A 202 -8.67 -6.42 -12.35
C ARG A 202 -7.85 -5.59 -13.34
N ARG A 203 -8.48 -4.73 -14.14
CA ARG A 203 -7.78 -3.86 -15.11
C ARG A 203 -6.79 -2.92 -14.44
N TRP A 204 -7.16 -2.35 -13.29
CA TRP A 204 -6.27 -1.48 -12.52
C TRP A 204 -5.12 -2.25 -11.90
N LEU A 205 -5.38 -3.44 -11.32
CA LEU A 205 -4.37 -4.30 -10.70
C LEU A 205 -3.28 -4.72 -11.70
N LEU A 206 -3.64 -5.02 -12.95
CA LEU A 206 -2.69 -5.37 -14.01
C LEU A 206 -1.74 -4.23 -14.40
N ARG A 207 -2.12 -2.97 -14.17
CA ARG A 207 -1.39 -1.79 -14.64
C ARG A 207 -0.72 -0.98 -13.56
N ARG A 208 -1.33 -0.90 -12.37
CA ARG A 208 -0.99 0.14 -11.38
C ARG A 208 -0.87 -0.36 -9.95
N ALA A 209 -1.01 -1.66 -9.70
CA ALA A 209 -0.93 -2.20 -8.33
C ALA A 209 0.39 -1.85 -7.64
N CYS A 210 1.52 -2.01 -8.34
CA CYS A 210 2.84 -1.78 -7.78
C CYS A 210 3.40 -0.41 -8.19
N ASP A 211 3.86 0.35 -7.20
CA ASP A 211 4.47 1.67 -7.39
C ASP A 211 5.97 1.72 -7.08
N GLY A 212 6.59 0.56 -6.85
CA GLY A 212 8.01 0.43 -6.58
C GLY A 212 8.38 0.41 -5.10
N ASP A 213 7.43 0.59 -4.19
CA ASP A 213 7.65 0.39 -2.75
C ASP A 213 7.93 -1.08 -2.41
N PHE A 214 8.81 -1.34 -1.44
CA PHE A 214 9.18 -2.69 -1.02
C PHE A 214 8.01 -3.44 -0.34
N LEU A 215 7.11 -2.72 0.34
CA LEU A 215 5.92 -3.30 0.99
C LEU A 215 4.94 -3.90 -0.04
N ASN A 216 5.06 -3.54 -1.31
CA ASN A 216 4.29 -4.19 -2.38
C ASN A 216 4.55 -5.70 -2.46
N ALA A 217 5.68 -6.19 -1.92
CA ALA A 217 6.00 -7.61 -1.82
C ALA A 217 4.94 -8.43 -1.03
N TYR A 218 4.22 -7.81 -0.09
CA TYR A 218 3.14 -8.47 0.66
C TYR A 218 1.96 -8.89 -0.23
N PHE A 219 1.68 -8.13 -1.30
CA PHE A 219 0.52 -8.40 -2.16
C PHE A 219 0.87 -8.76 -3.61
N ALA A 220 2.11 -8.59 -4.06
CA ALA A 220 2.48 -8.76 -5.48
C ALA A 220 2.02 -10.09 -6.08
N GLY A 221 2.31 -11.21 -5.42
CA GLY A 221 1.87 -12.51 -5.94
C GLY A 221 0.36 -12.74 -5.82
N LYS A 222 -0.33 -12.14 -4.83
CA LYS A 222 -1.79 -12.14 -4.76
C LYS A 222 -2.39 -11.39 -5.95
N VAL A 223 -1.82 -10.24 -6.31
CA VAL A 223 -2.20 -9.46 -7.50
C VAL A 223 -2.01 -10.30 -8.77
N ALA A 224 -0.86 -10.93 -8.95
CA ALA A 224 -0.59 -11.76 -10.13
C ALA A 224 -1.60 -12.90 -10.28
N ALA A 225 -1.97 -13.54 -9.16
CA ALA A 225 -2.95 -14.62 -9.12
C ALA A 225 -4.39 -14.13 -9.39
N VAL A 226 -4.87 -13.15 -8.62
CA VAL A 226 -6.26 -12.65 -8.71
C VAL A 226 -6.51 -11.94 -10.04
N ALA A 227 -5.56 -11.16 -10.52
CA ALA A 227 -5.68 -10.48 -11.80
C ALA A 227 -5.50 -11.44 -13.00
N ARG A 228 -5.17 -12.72 -12.74
CA ARG A 228 -4.91 -13.77 -13.73
C ARG A 228 -3.92 -13.26 -14.79
N LEU A 229 -2.77 -12.79 -14.33
CA LEU A 229 -1.75 -12.12 -15.16
C LEU A 229 -1.34 -12.98 -16.36
N HIS A 230 -1.25 -14.29 -16.17
CA HIS A 230 -0.90 -15.26 -17.22
C HIS A 230 -1.91 -15.33 -18.37
N GLU A 231 -3.16 -14.91 -18.18
CA GLU A 231 -4.18 -14.87 -19.24
C GLU A 231 -4.18 -13.57 -20.02
N ALA A 232 -3.68 -12.49 -19.41
CA ALA A 232 -3.66 -11.17 -20.00
C ALA A 232 -2.36 -10.89 -20.79
N LEU A 233 -1.50 -11.90 -20.99
CA LEU A 233 -0.18 -11.72 -21.61
C LEU A 233 -0.23 -11.19 -23.05
N ALA A 234 -1.32 -11.45 -23.79
CA ALA A 234 -1.52 -10.90 -25.13
C ALA A 234 -1.77 -9.37 -25.13
N GLU A 235 -2.20 -8.79 -24.00
CA GLU A 235 -2.39 -7.34 -23.88
C GLU A 235 -1.05 -6.58 -23.80
N LEU A 236 0.04 -7.27 -23.42
CA LEU A 236 1.37 -6.67 -23.28
C LEU A 236 1.92 -6.07 -24.57
N ASP A 237 1.53 -6.61 -25.74
CA ASP A 237 1.97 -6.14 -27.05
C ASP A 237 1.65 -4.66 -27.28
N ASN A 238 0.57 -4.15 -26.65
CA ASN A 238 0.06 -2.80 -26.88
C ASN A 238 -0.04 -1.96 -25.59
N ASP A 239 0.37 -2.49 -24.44
CA ASP A 239 0.17 -1.86 -23.13
C ASP A 239 1.49 -1.75 -22.35
N SER A 240 2.20 -0.64 -22.55
CA SER A 240 3.47 -0.40 -21.87
C SER A 240 3.35 -0.27 -20.35
N GLU A 241 2.19 0.18 -19.86
CA GLU A 241 1.95 0.32 -18.42
C GLU A 241 1.81 -1.08 -17.78
N MET A 242 1.11 -1.99 -18.46
CA MET A 242 1.01 -3.38 -18.04
C MET A 242 2.36 -4.11 -18.09
N VAL A 243 3.19 -3.88 -19.12
CA VAL A 243 4.56 -4.45 -19.17
C VAL A 243 5.39 -3.97 -17.98
N GLU A 244 5.31 -2.69 -17.64
CA GLU A 244 6.04 -2.10 -16.52
C GLU A 244 5.59 -2.66 -15.17
N ASN A 245 4.28 -2.73 -14.92
CA ASN A 245 3.76 -3.33 -13.70
C ASN A 245 4.03 -4.84 -13.62
N THR A 246 4.00 -5.55 -14.75
CA THR A 246 4.41 -6.96 -14.82
C THR A 246 5.86 -7.14 -14.39
N GLY A 247 6.77 -6.30 -14.87
CA GLY A 247 8.17 -6.32 -14.46
C GLY A 247 8.33 -6.07 -12.96
N ARG A 248 7.60 -5.10 -12.40
CA ARG A 248 7.59 -4.81 -10.95
C ARG A 248 7.10 -6.01 -10.13
N LEU A 249 5.98 -6.63 -10.53
CA LEU A 249 5.44 -7.82 -9.86
C LEU A 249 6.45 -8.96 -9.86
N LEU A 250 7.04 -9.27 -11.01
CA LEU A 250 8.06 -10.32 -11.13
C LEU A 250 9.28 -10.03 -10.25
N HIS A 251 9.76 -8.79 -10.24
CA HIS A 251 10.89 -8.38 -9.42
C HIS A 251 10.59 -8.53 -7.92
N LEU A 252 9.44 -8.03 -7.46
CA LEU A 252 9.03 -8.17 -6.06
C LEU A 252 8.92 -9.65 -5.66
N MET A 253 8.30 -10.48 -6.50
CA MET A 253 8.16 -11.92 -6.25
C MET A 253 9.50 -12.69 -6.27
N SER A 254 10.56 -12.09 -6.82
CA SER A 254 11.91 -12.68 -6.86
C SER A 254 12.67 -12.54 -5.53
N ASP A 255 12.25 -11.61 -4.66
CA ASP A 255 12.94 -11.26 -3.41
C ASP A 255 11.98 -11.16 -2.19
N CYS A 256 10.76 -11.69 -2.28
CA CYS A 256 9.74 -11.57 -1.22
C CYS A 256 9.71 -12.70 -0.18
N GLY A 257 10.85 -13.35 0.08
CA GLY A 257 10.94 -14.43 1.06
C GLY A 257 10.41 -14.01 2.43
N GLY A 258 9.36 -14.68 2.93
CA GLY A 258 8.73 -14.38 4.22
C GLY A 258 7.66 -13.27 4.21
N MET A 259 7.41 -12.61 3.06
CA MET A 259 6.38 -11.56 2.94
C MET A 259 5.16 -12.02 2.14
N GLY A 260 5.37 -12.69 1.00
CA GLY A 260 4.29 -13.02 0.07
C GLY A 260 4.61 -14.21 -0.84
N LEU A 261 3.73 -14.42 -1.83
CA LEU A 261 3.87 -15.48 -2.82
C LEU A 261 5.08 -15.20 -3.75
N THR A 262 6.10 -16.05 -3.66
CA THR A 262 7.33 -15.98 -4.45
C THR A 262 7.15 -16.52 -5.88
N LEU A 263 8.11 -16.24 -6.76
CA LEU A 263 8.14 -16.83 -8.11
C LEU A 263 8.13 -18.37 -8.08
N ALA A 264 8.86 -18.99 -7.14
CA ALA A 264 8.89 -20.44 -6.94
C ALA A 264 7.50 -21.05 -6.74
N ASN A 265 6.61 -20.31 -6.08
CA ASN A 265 5.27 -20.75 -5.68
C ASN A 265 4.18 -20.25 -6.62
N TYR A 266 4.53 -19.47 -7.66
CA TYR A 266 3.59 -18.99 -8.66
C TYR A 266 3.60 -19.91 -9.88
N PRO A 267 2.54 -20.70 -10.15
CA PRO A 267 2.56 -21.75 -11.17
C PRO A 267 2.86 -21.27 -12.60
N HIS A 268 2.63 -19.99 -12.89
CA HIS A 268 2.80 -19.41 -14.21
C HIS A 268 4.05 -18.52 -14.32
N SER A 269 5.00 -18.61 -13.39
CA SER A 269 6.19 -17.74 -13.38
C SER A 269 6.98 -17.81 -14.68
N GLY A 270 7.28 -19.01 -15.19
CA GLY A 270 8.02 -19.20 -16.44
C GLY A 270 7.37 -18.50 -17.64
N VAL A 271 6.07 -18.73 -17.88
CA VAL A 271 5.37 -18.14 -19.03
C VAL A 271 5.23 -16.62 -18.93
N VAL A 272 5.06 -16.08 -17.71
CA VAL A 272 4.98 -14.63 -17.48
C VAL A 272 6.36 -13.99 -17.64
N LEU A 273 7.44 -14.64 -17.18
CA LEU A 273 8.82 -14.19 -17.38
C LEU A 273 9.18 -14.13 -18.87
N GLU A 274 8.83 -15.15 -19.65
CA GLU A 274 9.07 -15.19 -21.09
C GLU A 274 8.33 -14.08 -21.82
N ALA A 275 7.05 -13.89 -21.49
CA ALA A 275 6.26 -12.82 -22.06
C ALA A 275 6.87 -11.45 -21.70
N HIS A 276 7.22 -11.21 -20.44
CA HIS A 276 7.87 -9.96 -20.06
C HIS A 276 9.20 -9.74 -20.79
N ALA A 277 10.07 -10.76 -20.88
CA ALA A 277 11.36 -10.67 -21.57
C ALA A 277 11.23 -10.26 -23.05
N ARG A 278 10.21 -10.77 -23.74
CA ARG A 278 9.90 -10.41 -25.14
C ARG A 278 9.54 -8.92 -25.31
N HIS A 279 8.79 -8.37 -24.37
CA HIS A 279 8.27 -7.00 -24.46
C HIS A 279 9.19 -5.95 -23.84
N ALA A 280 9.96 -6.31 -22.81
CA ALA A 280 10.79 -5.37 -22.05
C ALA A 280 11.78 -4.61 -22.95
N GLY A 281 12.34 -5.29 -23.96
CA GLY A 281 13.26 -4.69 -24.93
C GLY A 281 12.62 -3.72 -25.94
N LEU A 282 11.29 -3.70 -26.06
CA LEU A 282 10.55 -2.78 -26.94
C LEU A 282 10.25 -1.44 -26.27
N LEU A 283 10.31 -1.40 -24.93
CA LEU A 283 10.08 -0.17 -24.17
C LEU A 283 11.26 0.80 -24.29
N ARG A 284 10.94 2.10 -24.12
CA ARG A 284 11.99 3.12 -23.95
C ARG A 284 12.80 2.84 -22.67
N PRO A 285 14.14 2.93 -22.71
CA PRO A 285 14.96 2.70 -21.52
C PRO A 285 14.68 3.75 -20.43
N THR A 286 14.57 3.29 -19.18
CA THR A 286 14.53 4.13 -17.97
C THR A 286 15.40 3.48 -16.89
N ILE A 287 15.84 4.26 -15.89
CA ILE A 287 16.65 3.73 -14.77
C ILE A 287 15.90 2.58 -14.08
N GLU A 288 14.59 2.76 -13.90
CA GLU A 288 13.74 1.75 -13.28
C GLU A 288 13.65 0.47 -14.10
N ARG A 289 13.36 0.57 -15.40
CA ARG A 289 13.27 -0.61 -16.28
C ARG A 289 14.59 -1.35 -16.34
N TYR A 290 15.71 -0.62 -16.41
CA TYR A 290 17.04 -1.22 -16.36
C TYR A 290 17.22 -1.99 -15.06
N PHE A 291 16.87 -1.37 -13.92
CA PHE A 291 16.96 -2.02 -12.61
C PHE A 291 16.12 -3.29 -12.53
N THR A 292 14.85 -3.23 -12.91
CA THR A 292 13.93 -4.37 -12.90
C THR A 292 14.47 -5.53 -13.73
N ILE A 293 14.92 -5.26 -14.96
CA ILE A 293 15.47 -6.29 -15.85
C ILE A 293 16.76 -6.89 -15.27
N ALA A 294 17.67 -6.05 -14.74
CA ALA A 294 18.92 -6.51 -14.14
C ALA A 294 18.67 -7.35 -12.88
N ALA A 295 17.73 -6.96 -12.02
CA ALA A 295 17.35 -7.71 -10.83
C ALA A 295 16.76 -9.08 -11.19
N LEU A 296 15.90 -9.15 -12.21
CA LEU A 296 15.36 -10.41 -12.71
C LEU A 296 16.44 -11.31 -13.31
N ALA A 297 17.34 -10.77 -14.14
CA ALA A 297 18.46 -11.51 -14.69
C ALA A 297 19.39 -12.05 -13.58
N GLN A 298 19.55 -11.28 -12.51
CA GLN A 298 20.36 -11.71 -11.38
C GLN A 298 19.69 -12.84 -10.58
N HIS A 299 18.39 -12.74 -10.32
CA HIS A 299 17.63 -13.80 -9.68
C HIS A 299 17.76 -15.10 -10.50
N LEU A 300 17.61 -15.01 -11.82
CA LEU A 300 17.81 -16.13 -12.75
C LEU A 300 19.23 -16.70 -12.75
N THR A 301 20.25 -15.92 -12.38
CA THR A 301 21.65 -16.40 -12.29
C THR A 301 21.94 -17.07 -10.95
N THR A 302 21.32 -16.58 -9.87
CA THR A 302 21.65 -16.97 -8.48
C THR A 302 20.78 -18.11 -7.95
N LYS A 303 19.65 -18.38 -8.60
CA LYS A 303 18.65 -19.35 -8.16
C LYS A 303 18.56 -20.50 -9.18
N PRO A 304 18.46 -21.76 -8.72
CA PRO A 304 18.24 -22.88 -9.64
C PRO A 304 16.86 -22.78 -10.32
N PRO A 305 16.69 -23.32 -11.54
CA PRO A 305 15.47 -23.16 -12.34
C PRO A 305 14.18 -23.49 -11.59
N GLU A 306 14.21 -24.53 -10.73
CA GLU A 306 13.05 -25.00 -9.96
C GLU A 306 12.54 -23.92 -9.01
N THR A 307 13.46 -23.14 -8.41
CA THR A 307 13.11 -22.05 -7.49
C THR A 307 12.65 -20.77 -8.20
N VAL A 308 12.87 -20.69 -9.51
CA VAL A 308 12.30 -19.63 -10.36
C VAL A 308 10.92 -20.05 -10.88
N GLY A 309 10.66 -21.36 -10.94
CA GLY A 309 9.47 -21.95 -11.57
C GLY A 309 9.61 -22.04 -13.09
N CYS A 310 10.83 -22.33 -13.58
CA CYS A 310 11.11 -22.53 -15.00
C CYS A 310 12.03 -23.74 -15.22
N THR A 311 12.16 -24.18 -16.47
CA THR A 311 13.14 -25.21 -16.87
C THR A 311 14.52 -24.60 -17.08
N ALA A 312 15.58 -25.41 -17.05
CA ALA A 312 16.94 -24.95 -17.32
C ALA A 312 17.10 -24.26 -18.69
N ALA A 313 16.45 -24.81 -19.73
CA ALA A 313 16.46 -24.21 -21.07
C ALA A 313 15.74 -22.85 -21.11
N GLN A 314 14.62 -22.72 -20.40
CA GLN A 314 13.92 -21.44 -20.27
C GLN A 314 14.77 -20.42 -19.51
N GLN A 315 15.42 -20.84 -18.42
CA GLN A 315 16.30 -19.97 -17.64
C GLN A 315 17.44 -19.40 -18.50
N GLU A 316 18.11 -20.23 -19.30
CA GLU A 316 19.19 -19.81 -20.20
C GLU A 316 18.70 -18.82 -21.27
N LEU A 317 17.54 -19.10 -21.87
CA LEU A 317 16.92 -18.21 -22.87
C LEU A 317 16.52 -16.85 -22.26
N LEU A 318 15.92 -16.86 -21.07
CA LEU A 318 15.53 -15.65 -20.34
C LEU A 318 16.76 -14.80 -20.00
N LEU A 319 17.82 -15.43 -19.49
CA LEU A 319 19.08 -14.76 -19.18
C LEU A 319 19.68 -14.10 -20.42
N THR A 320 19.73 -14.83 -21.53
CA THR A 320 20.23 -14.30 -22.81
C THR A 320 19.40 -13.10 -23.26
N THR A 321 18.06 -13.24 -23.27
CA THR A 321 17.14 -12.18 -23.71
C THR A 321 17.27 -10.92 -22.86
N TYR A 322 17.31 -11.04 -21.53
CA TYR A 322 17.46 -9.88 -20.65
C TYR A 322 18.83 -9.23 -20.78
N ARG A 323 19.92 -10.00 -20.89
CA ARG A 323 21.27 -9.45 -21.10
C ARG A 323 21.37 -8.68 -22.42
N GLU A 324 20.84 -9.24 -23.50
CA GLU A 324 20.78 -8.55 -24.79
C GLU A 324 20.06 -7.20 -24.71
N VAL A 325 19.01 -7.08 -23.88
CA VAL A 325 18.34 -5.79 -23.65
C VAL A 325 19.25 -4.83 -22.87
N LEU A 326 19.85 -5.28 -21.77
CA LEU A 326 20.70 -4.46 -20.90
C LEU A 326 21.95 -3.92 -21.61
N ASP A 327 22.55 -4.72 -22.51
CA ASP A 327 23.80 -4.39 -23.20
C ASP A 327 23.62 -3.52 -24.47
N ARG A 328 22.36 -3.24 -24.87
CA ARG A 328 22.05 -2.24 -25.90
C ARG A 328 22.56 -0.88 -25.44
N GLU A 329 23.15 -0.12 -26.37
CA GLU A 329 23.80 1.16 -26.08
C GLU A 329 22.89 2.15 -25.33
N GLN A 330 21.63 2.26 -25.77
CA GLN A 330 20.63 3.13 -25.16
C GLN A 330 20.29 2.76 -23.70
N TRP A 331 20.32 1.47 -23.35
CA TRP A 331 20.06 0.97 -21.99
C TRP A 331 21.28 1.16 -21.10
N THR A 332 22.46 0.81 -21.62
CA THR A 332 23.75 1.06 -20.97
C THR A 332 23.94 2.54 -20.62
N ARG A 333 23.57 3.45 -21.54
CA ARG A 333 23.66 4.90 -21.32
C ARG A 333 22.79 5.35 -20.14
N VAL A 334 21.56 4.84 -20.03
CA VAL A 334 20.66 5.16 -18.93
C VAL A 334 21.20 4.69 -17.58
N ALA A 335 21.76 3.47 -17.52
CA ALA A 335 22.38 2.98 -16.29
C ALA A 335 23.57 3.84 -15.85
N ARG A 336 24.45 4.23 -16.78
CA ARG A 336 25.59 5.13 -16.51
C ARG A 336 25.14 6.52 -16.05
N VAL A 337 24.12 7.08 -16.68
CA VAL A 337 23.52 8.36 -16.22
C VAL A 337 22.98 8.21 -14.81
N GLY A 338 22.28 7.11 -14.50
CA GLY A 338 21.77 6.86 -13.16
C GLY A 338 22.88 6.73 -12.10
N LEU A 339 24.02 6.12 -12.43
CA LEU A 339 25.20 6.11 -11.56
C LEU A 339 25.74 7.52 -11.29
N VAL A 340 25.91 8.33 -12.34
CA VAL A 340 26.38 9.72 -12.21
C VAL A 340 25.42 10.57 -11.35
N LEU A 341 24.12 10.32 -11.48
CA LEU A 341 23.08 10.95 -10.66
C LEU A 341 22.96 10.36 -9.25
N ASN A 342 23.86 9.43 -8.88
CA ASN A 342 23.86 8.78 -7.59
C ASN A 342 22.53 8.07 -7.27
N ASP A 343 21.84 7.51 -8.26
CA ASP A 343 20.60 6.74 -8.05
C ASP A 343 20.90 5.49 -7.21
N ASN A 344 20.13 5.30 -6.12
CA ASN A 344 20.33 4.20 -5.17
C ASN A 344 20.27 2.82 -5.85
N ARG A 345 19.41 2.63 -6.85
CA ARG A 345 19.23 1.36 -7.56
C ARG A 345 20.44 1.04 -8.41
N MET A 346 20.98 2.03 -9.10
CA MET A 346 22.17 1.84 -9.95
C MET A 346 23.42 1.59 -9.10
N ARG A 347 23.59 2.30 -7.97
CA ARG A 347 24.65 2.01 -7.01
C ARG A 347 24.55 0.59 -6.47
N TRP A 348 23.37 0.20 -6.00
CA TRP A 348 23.15 -1.16 -5.51
C TRP A 348 23.49 -2.23 -6.56
N LEU A 349 23.12 -2.01 -7.83
CA LEU A 349 23.49 -2.92 -8.92
C LEU A 349 25.00 -2.98 -9.14
N ALA A 350 25.69 -1.84 -9.17
CA ALA A 350 27.14 -1.78 -9.35
C ALA A 350 27.87 -2.51 -8.21
N ASP A 351 27.48 -2.24 -6.98
CA ASP A 351 28.16 -2.73 -5.78
C ASP A 351 27.93 -4.23 -5.53
N HIS A 352 26.71 -4.73 -5.78
CA HIS A 352 26.31 -6.06 -5.30
C HIS A 352 26.10 -7.08 -6.42
N ARG A 353 25.82 -6.64 -7.66
CA ARG A 353 25.22 -7.50 -8.71
C ARG A 353 25.98 -7.50 -10.04
N ALA A 354 26.65 -6.40 -10.38
CA ALA A 354 27.41 -6.26 -11.63
C ALA A 354 28.50 -7.34 -11.83
N PRO A 355 29.26 -7.79 -10.81
CA PRO A 355 30.31 -8.80 -11.02
C PRO A 355 29.78 -10.15 -11.53
N GLN A 356 28.54 -10.51 -11.16
CA GLN A 356 27.91 -11.79 -11.53
C GLN A 356 27.28 -11.75 -12.92
N LEU A 357 26.77 -10.59 -13.32
CA LEU A 357 26.08 -10.41 -14.60
C LEU A 357 26.98 -9.89 -15.73
N ARG A 358 28.16 -9.33 -15.41
CA ARG A 358 29.12 -8.74 -16.36
C ARG A 358 28.49 -7.75 -17.34
N LEU A 359 27.59 -6.90 -16.83
CA LEU A 359 26.82 -5.95 -17.65
C LEU A 359 27.73 -4.85 -18.20
N ARG A 360 27.59 -4.52 -19.49
CA ARG A 360 28.40 -3.48 -20.17
C ARG A 360 28.32 -2.08 -19.54
N ALA A 361 27.26 -1.80 -18.79
CA ALA A 361 27.08 -0.53 -18.07
C ALA A 361 28.06 -0.36 -16.91
N PHE A 362 28.53 -1.45 -16.32
CA PHE A 362 29.35 -1.52 -15.13
C PHE A 362 30.63 -2.31 -15.45
N PRO A 363 31.60 -1.71 -16.17
CA PRO A 363 32.89 -2.37 -16.34
C PRO A 363 33.46 -2.68 -14.96
N ASP A 364 34.04 -3.88 -14.80
CA ASP A 364 34.50 -4.43 -13.52
C ASP A 364 35.15 -3.34 -12.64
N GLN A 365 34.40 -2.85 -11.65
CA GLN A 365 35.02 -2.16 -10.53
C GLN A 365 35.64 -3.26 -9.68
N GLU A 366 36.94 -3.17 -9.44
CA GLU A 366 37.60 -4.03 -8.46
C GLU A 366 36.77 -4.01 -7.17
N PRO A 367 36.45 -5.17 -6.57
CA PRO A 367 35.67 -5.19 -5.34
C PRO A 367 36.40 -4.32 -4.32
N ASN A 368 35.69 -3.33 -3.77
CA ASN A 368 36.22 -2.51 -2.68
C ASN A 368 36.56 -3.44 -1.51
N THR A 369 37.84 -3.81 -1.41
CA THR A 369 38.44 -4.34 -0.20
C THR A 369 38.63 -3.19 0.76
N GLU A 370 37.58 -2.84 1.51
CA GLU A 370 37.74 -2.11 2.77
C GLU A 370 36.86 -2.78 3.84
N GLU A 371 37.48 -2.92 5.02
CA GLU A 371 37.30 -3.89 6.10
C GLU A 371 35.95 -3.91 6.84
#